data_AF-Q7RFY8-F1
#
_entry.id   AF-Q7RFY8-F1
#
_cell.length_a   1.000
_cell.length_b   1.000
_cell.length_c   1.000
_cell.angle_alpha   90.00
_cell.angle_beta   90.00
_cell.angle_gamma   90.00
#
_symmetry.space_group_name_H-M   'P 1'
#
loop_
_entity.id
_entity.type
_entity.pdbx_description
1 polymer ?
#
loop_
_entity_poly.entity_id
_entity_poly.type
_entity_poly.pdbx_seq_one_letter_code
_entity_poly.pdbx_strand_id
1 'polypeptide(L)'
;MPSLLFNIFHFVKFNNVLICMYAKLQFFLGYIPRVYYRNLVIVQQRYKGSNESLATYFNALASKIELSEYETAIVLVSPDINDHNGAPCIQYVNPIVESANSFKPDIKSGKSIRNGKLFKVYVNLVAVFIKKKTDCVKITYLSSVSNIKILLDLKTSPNTPQDIVRKNMANIMLSIVKLKDIFKKK
;
A
#
# COMPACT_ATOMS: atom_id res chain seq x y z
N MET A 1 27.55 9.97 -13.66
CA MET A 1 26.12 10.22 -13.38
C MET A 1 25.76 9.51 -12.10
N PRO A 2 25.35 10.19 -11.02
CA PRO A 2 25.18 9.52 -9.74
C PRO A 2 24.03 8.53 -9.88
N SER A 3 24.36 7.27 -9.62
CA SER A 3 23.42 6.15 -9.47
C SER A 3 22.14 6.64 -8.82
N LEU A 4 21.01 6.57 -9.55
CA LEU A 4 19.70 6.60 -8.92
C LEU A 4 19.54 5.29 -8.13
N LEU A 5 20.29 5.21 -7.03
CA LEU A 5 19.92 4.43 -5.86
C LEU A 5 18.67 5.09 -5.30
N PHE A 6 17.56 4.94 -6.02
CA PHE A 6 16.24 5.05 -5.45
C PHE A 6 16.10 3.82 -4.54
N ASN A 7 16.70 3.95 -3.35
CA ASN A 7 16.73 2.90 -2.37
C ASN A 7 15.28 2.59 -1.99
N ILE A 8 14.98 1.34 -1.62
CA ILE A 8 13.59 0.91 -1.38
C ILE A 8 12.90 1.82 -0.35
N PHE A 9 13.65 2.42 0.57
CA PHE A 9 13.18 3.45 1.50
C PHE A 9 12.61 4.72 0.83
N HIS A 10 13.30 5.29 -0.17
CA HIS A 10 12.78 6.43 -0.94
C HIS A 10 11.57 6.00 -1.79
N PHE A 11 11.54 4.76 -2.25
CA PHE A 11 10.44 4.24 -3.06
C PHE A 11 9.19 3.84 -2.22
N VAL A 12 9.36 3.31 -1.02
CA VAL A 12 8.28 3.09 -0.06
C VAL A 12 7.63 4.42 0.30
N LYS A 13 8.41 5.50 0.39
CA LYS A 13 7.91 6.86 0.54
C LYS A 13 7.08 7.33 -0.68
N PHE A 14 7.44 6.89 -1.89
CA PHE A 14 6.67 7.12 -3.12
C PHE A 14 5.35 6.31 -3.14
N ASN A 15 5.37 5.04 -2.73
CA ASN A 15 4.16 4.22 -2.54
C ASN A 15 3.26 4.75 -1.42
N ASN A 16 3.83 5.36 -0.37
CA ASN A 16 3.04 6.00 0.70
C ASN A 16 2.15 7.10 0.11
N VAL A 17 2.64 7.86 -0.89
CA VAL A 17 1.82 8.85 -1.60
C VAL A 17 0.67 8.16 -2.32
N LEU A 18 0.95 7.05 -3.01
CA LEU A 18 0.01 6.32 -3.84
C LEU A 18 -1.13 5.69 -3.03
N ILE A 19 -0.87 5.18 -1.83
CA ILE A 19 -1.91 4.58 -0.97
C ILE A 19 -2.58 5.63 -0.07
N CYS A 20 -1.90 6.71 0.33
CA CYS A 20 -2.57 7.86 0.97
C CYS A 20 -3.58 8.54 0.06
N MET A 21 -3.26 8.58 -1.23
CA MET A 21 -4.15 8.98 -2.30
C MET A 21 -5.43 8.14 -2.35
N TYR A 22 -5.37 6.88 -1.89
CA TYR A 22 -6.48 5.92 -1.90
C TYR A 22 -7.54 6.08 -0.83
N ALA A 23 -7.37 6.93 0.18
CA ALA A 23 -8.34 6.95 1.27
C ALA A 23 -8.60 8.32 1.90
N LYS A 24 -8.06 9.40 1.32
CA LYS A 24 -8.06 10.73 1.98
C LYS A 24 -7.47 10.65 3.40
N LEU A 25 -6.62 9.65 3.65
CA LEU A 25 -5.98 9.40 4.93
C LEU A 25 -4.61 10.04 4.92
N GLN A 26 -4.25 10.65 6.04
CA GLN A 26 -2.92 11.20 6.21
C GLN A 26 -1.94 10.06 6.50
N PHE A 27 -0.85 10.00 5.73
CA PHE A 27 0.27 9.13 6.04
C PHE A 27 0.73 9.45 7.45
N PHE A 28 0.70 8.46 8.33
CA PHE A 28 1.13 8.67 9.70
C PHE A 28 2.54 8.13 9.93
N LEU A 29 2.78 6.87 9.54
CA LEU A 29 4.05 6.21 9.81
C LEU A 29 4.28 5.04 8.86
N GLY A 30 5.54 4.87 8.43
CA GLY A 30 6.00 3.74 7.64
C GLY A 30 7.16 3.06 8.35
N TYR A 31 7.18 1.73 8.32
CA TYR A 31 8.19 0.90 8.95
C TYR A 31 8.56 -0.27 8.03
N ILE A 32 9.77 -0.79 8.17
CA ILE A 32 10.23 -1.99 7.44
C ILE A 32 10.50 -3.08 8.48
N PRO A 33 9.49 -3.91 8.82
CA PRO A 33 9.66 -4.98 9.80
C PRO A 33 10.73 -6.01 9.45
N ARG A 34 10.98 -6.22 8.16
CA ARG A 34 11.90 -7.25 7.70
C ARG A 34 12.46 -6.91 6.33
N VAL A 35 13.75 -7.13 6.17
CA VAL A 35 14.45 -7.08 4.89
C VAL A 35 14.91 -8.50 4.56
N TYR A 36 14.54 -9.03 3.39
CA TYR A 36 15.02 -10.33 2.92
C TYR A 36 16.22 -10.15 2.00
N TYR A 37 16.07 -9.29 0.99
CA TYR A 37 17.10 -8.96 0.01
C TYR A 37 17.01 -7.47 -0.35
N ARG A 38 18.01 -6.96 -1.09
CA ARG A 38 18.08 -5.54 -1.49
C ARG A 38 16.78 -5.00 -2.10
N ASN A 39 16.06 -5.86 -2.81
CA ASN A 39 14.84 -5.50 -3.52
C ASN A 39 13.57 -6.17 -2.95
N LEU A 40 13.64 -6.88 -1.83
CA LEU A 40 12.51 -7.63 -1.27
C LEU A 40 12.40 -7.40 0.24
N VAL A 41 11.31 -6.75 0.66
CA VAL A 41 11.10 -6.32 2.06
C VAL A 41 9.65 -6.53 2.48
N ILE A 42 9.42 -6.68 3.78
CA ILE A 42 8.09 -6.44 4.35
C ILE A 42 8.03 -4.96 4.70
N VAL A 43 6.99 -4.28 4.23
CA VAL A 43 6.65 -2.92 4.63
C VAL A 43 5.42 -2.94 5.52
N GLN A 44 5.42 -2.08 6.52
CA GLN A 44 4.27 -1.74 7.32
C GLN A 44 3.94 -0.27 7.08
N GLN A 45 2.70 0.03 6.74
CA GLN A 45 2.25 1.40 6.57
C GLN A 45 1.03 1.64 7.44
N ARG A 46 0.98 2.83 8.06
CA ARG A 46 -0.09 3.27 8.96
C ARG A 46 -0.69 4.57 8.46
N TYR A 47 -2.00 4.65 8.58
CA TYR A 47 -2.80 5.77 8.11
C TYR A 47 -3.71 6.26 9.22
N LYS A 48 -3.95 7.56 9.25
CA LYS A 48 -4.94 8.17 10.13
C LYS A 48 -6.15 8.65 9.31
N GLY A 49 -7.33 8.30 9.79
CA GLY A 49 -8.61 8.90 9.41
C GLY A 49 -8.68 10.39 9.69
N SER A 50 -9.70 11.04 9.13
CA SER A 50 -10.14 12.37 9.57
C SER A 50 -10.51 12.40 11.06
N ASN A 51 -11.00 11.27 11.58
CA ASN A 51 -11.18 11.04 13.00
C ASN A 51 -10.01 10.18 13.52
N GLU A 52 -9.35 10.62 14.60
CA GLU A 52 -8.20 9.91 15.19
C GLU A 52 -8.52 8.48 15.64
N SER A 53 -9.81 8.16 15.80
CA SER A 53 -10.33 6.83 16.17
C SER A 53 -10.24 5.79 15.04
N LEU A 54 -10.08 6.18 13.78
CA LEU A 54 -9.90 5.26 12.65
C LEU A 54 -8.46 5.29 12.12
N ALA A 55 -7.53 4.82 12.94
CA ALA A 55 -6.20 4.49 12.48
C ALA A 55 -6.19 3.10 11.83
N THR A 56 -5.59 2.99 10.65
CA THR A 56 -5.47 1.73 9.91
C THR A 56 -4.03 1.41 9.59
N TYR A 57 -3.76 0.16 9.27
CA TYR A 57 -2.45 -0.27 8.81
C TYR A 57 -2.54 -1.48 7.88
N PHE A 58 -1.50 -1.68 7.09
CA PHE A 58 -1.27 -2.95 6.43
C PHE A 58 0.18 -3.38 6.57
N ASN A 59 0.39 -4.67 6.38
CA ASN A 59 1.70 -5.24 6.12
C ASN A 59 1.68 -5.86 4.72
N ALA A 60 2.72 -5.62 3.93
CA ALA A 60 2.84 -6.19 2.59
C ALA A 60 4.29 -6.57 2.30
N LEU A 61 4.48 -7.68 1.59
CA LEU A 61 5.72 -7.97 0.90
C LEU A 61 5.80 -7.04 -0.31
N ALA A 62 6.88 -6.25 -0.37
CA ALA A 62 7.15 -5.31 -1.44
C ALA A 62 8.41 -5.74 -2.18
N SER A 63 8.32 -5.78 -3.52
CA SER A 63 9.44 -6.11 -4.39
C SER A 63 9.67 -5.03 -5.44
N LYS A 64 10.93 -4.68 -5.67
CA LYS A 64 11.36 -3.88 -6.84
C LYS A 64 11.97 -4.82 -7.87
N ILE A 65 11.40 -4.84 -9.06
CA ILE A 65 11.79 -5.75 -10.15
C ILE A 65 12.20 -4.90 -11.34
N GLU A 66 13.43 -5.05 -11.80
CA GLU A 66 13.89 -4.46 -13.06
C GLU A 66 13.46 -5.39 -14.18
N LEU A 67 12.52 -4.91 -15.01
CA LEU A 67 11.97 -5.67 -16.14
C LEU A 67 12.82 -5.47 -17.41
N SER A 68 13.44 -4.30 -17.53
CA SER A 68 14.46 -3.96 -18.53
C SER A 68 15.27 -2.75 -18.04
N GLU A 69 16.27 -2.31 -18.82
CA GLU A 69 17.02 -1.07 -18.55
C GLU A 69 16.12 0.16 -18.36
N TYR A 70 14.96 0.19 -19.03
CA TYR A 70 14.04 1.33 -19.04
C TYR A 70 12.72 1.07 -18.30
N GLU A 71 12.53 -0.11 -17.73
CA GLU A 71 11.25 -0.50 -17.14
C GLU A 71 11.45 -1.19 -15.81
N THR A 72 10.79 -0.67 -14.78
CA THR A 72 10.81 -1.20 -13.42
C THR A 72 9.38 -1.43 -12.96
N ALA A 73 9.11 -2.59 -12.36
CA ALA A 73 7.89 -2.85 -11.64
C ALA A 73 8.14 -2.77 -10.13
N ILE A 74 7.18 -2.24 -9.39
CA ILE A 74 7.09 -2.44 -7.95
C ILE A 74 5.78 -3.13 -7.65
N VAL A 75 5.88 -4.23 -6.91
CA VAL A 75 4.73 -5.07 -6.58
C VAL A 75 4.60 -5.17 -5.07
N LEU A 76 3.38 -5.02 -4.57
CA LEU A 76 3.03 -5.20 -3.16
C LEU A 76 1.91 -6.23 -3.05
N VAL A 77 2.07 -7.13 -2.09
CA VAL A 77 1.10 -8.16 -1.77
C VAL A 77 1.09 -8.39 -0.26
N SER A 78 -0.08 -8.46 0.36
CA SER A 78 -0.22 -8.86 1.76
C SER A 78 -0.12 -10.39 1.87
N PRO A 79 0.89 -10.93 2.57
CA PRO A 79 0.95 -12.33 2.94
C PRO A 79 0.09 -12.63 4.17
N ASP A 80 -0.02 -13.92 4.51
CA ASP A 80 -0.58 -14.39 5.78
C ASP A 80 0.41 -14.16 6.95
N ILE A 81 0.68 -12.88 7.23
CA ILE A 81 1.65 -12.43 8.23
C ILE A 81 1.09 -12.58 9.65
N ASN A 82 1.85 -13.24 10.52
CA ASN A 82 1.68 -13.14 11.97
C ASN A 82 2.33 -11.85 12.48
N ASP A 83 1.51 -10.82 12.71
CA ASP A 83 1.94 -9.54 13.28
C ASP A 83 1.53 -9.37 14.75
N HIS A 84 1.07 -10.44 15.39
CA HIS A 84 0.55 -10.43 16.76
C HIS A 84 -0.49 -9.35 17.02
N ASN A 85 -1.35 -9.03 16.03
CA ASN A 85 -2.45 -8.11 16.22
C ASN A 85 -3.38 -8.60 17.33
N GLY A 86 -3.69 -7.73 18.30
CA GLY A 86 -4.55 -8.07 19.43
C GLY A 86 -6.05 -7.94 19.14
N ALA A 87 -6.43 -7.37 18.00
CA ALA A 87 -7.82 -7.34 17.56
C ALA A 87 -8.20 -8.63 16.81
N PRO A 88 -9.41 -9.18 17.02
CA PRO A 88 -9.91 -10.28 16.20
C PRO A 88 -9.92 -9.86 14.74
N CYS A 89 -9.11 -10.53 13.93
CA CYS A 89 -9.02 -10.29 12.50
C CYS A 89 -9.90 -11.31 11.77
N ILE A 90 -10.64 -10.84 10.75
CA ILE A 90 -11.23 -11.73 9.76
C ILE A 90 -10.07 -12.50 9.10
N GLN A 91 -10.21 -13.82 8.98
CA GLN A 91 -9.27 -14.63 8.20
C GLN A 91 -9.20 -14.06 6.78
N TYR A 92 -8.00 -13.67 6.38
CA TYR A 92 -7.75 -13.11 5.06
C TYR A 92 -7.10 -14.17 4.19
N VAL A 93 -7.71 -14.42 3.03
CA VAL A 93 -7.14 -15.20 1.95
C VAL A 93 -7.00 -14.26 0.77
N ASN A 94 -5.78 -14.12 0.26
CA ASN A 94 -5.51 -13.32 -0.91
C ASN A 94 -6.18 -13.96 -2.14
N PRO A 95 -7.08 -13.24 -2.84
CA PRO A 95 -7.84 -13.81 -3.95
C PRO A 95 -7.11 -13.76 -5.30
N ILE A 96 -5.93 -13.12 -5.37
CA ILE A 96 -5.20 -12.91 -6.64
C ILE A 96 -3.85 -13.64 -6.61
N VAL A 97 -3.13 -13.55 -5.49
CA VAL A 97 -1.79 -14.11 -5.36
C VAL A 97 -1.84 -15.27 -4.36
N GLU A 98 -2.18 -16.46 -4.85
CA GLU A 98 -2.37 -17.65 -4.01
C GLU A 98 -1.12 -18.02 -3.20
N SER A 99 0.07 -17.83 -3.79
CA SER A 99 1.35 -18.09 -3.11
C SER A 99 1.56 -17.22 -1.87
N ALA A 100 0.92 -16.06 -1.78
CA ALA A 100 1.00 -15.18 -0.61
C ALA A 100 0.30 -15.80 0.62
N ASN A 101 -0.67 -16.69 0.42
CA ASN A 101 -1.41 -17.37 1.50
C ASN A 101 -0.56 -18.44 2.21
N SER A 102 0.45 -18.98 1.52
CA SER A 102 1.40 -19.94 2.08
C SER A 102 2.60 -19.29 2.77
N PHE A 103 2.83 -17.99 2.52
CA PHE A 103 3.95 -17.26 3.08
C PHE A 103 3.55 -16.62 4.42
N LYS A 104 4.03 -17.21 5.52
CA LYS A 104 3.61 -16.86 6.88
C LYS A 104 4.73 -16.31 7.76
N PRO A 105 5.30 -15.14 7.43
CA PRO A 105 6.38 -14.60 8.24
C PRO A 105 5.83 -14.05 9.56
N ASP A 106 6.58 -14.27 10.63
CA ASP A 106 6.36 -13.65 11.92
C ASP A 106 7.10 -12.30 12.00
N ILE A 107 6.40 -11.24 12.41
CA ILE A 107 6.99 -9.90 12.57
C ILE A 107 6.63 -9.27 13.91
N LYS A 108 7.62 -8.59 14.50
CA LYS A 108 7.42 -7.79 15.72
C LYS A 108 6.69 -6.49 15.37
N SER A 109 5.41 -6.41 15.72
CA SER A 109 4.61 -5.20 15.54
C SER A 109 4.67 -4.27 16.77
N GLY A 110 4.43 -2.97 16.50
CA GLY A 110 4.39 -1.96 17.55
C GLY A 110 3.20 -2.15 18.51
N LYS A 111 3.32 -1.63 19.74
CA LYS A 111 2.35 -1.81 20.82
C LYS A 111 0.91 -1.48 20.42
N SER A 112 0.69 -0.47 19.58
CA SER A 112 -0.66 -0.08 19.14
C SER A 112 -1.34 -1.18 18.30
N ILE A 113 -0.59 -1.92 17.46
CA ILE A 113 -1.12 -3.05 16.68
C ILE A 113 -1.39 -4.23 17.61
N ARG A 114 -0.42 -4.58 18.47
CA ARG A 114 -0.58 -5.68 19.43
C ARG A 114 -1.72 -5.46 20.42
N ASN A 115 -2.06 -4.22 20.69
CA ASN A 115 -3.20 -3.86 21.54
C ASN A 115 -4.51 -3.68 20.76
N GLY A 116 -4.54 -4.01 19.45
CA GLY A 116 -5.74 -3.94 18.62
C GLY A 116 -6.26 -2.52 18.32
N LYS A 117 -5.43 -1.48 18.47
CA LYS A 117 -5.84 -0.07 18.29
C LYS A 117 -5.93 0.39 16.83
N LEU A 118 -5.44 -0.41 15.88
CA LEU A 118 -5.50 -0.08 14.46
C LEU A 118 -6.22 -1.18 13.70
N PHE A 119 -6.99 -0.78 12.69
CA PHE A 119 -7.66 -1.72 11.79
C PHE A 119 -6.71 -2.21 10.69
N LYS A 120 -6.63 -3.53 10.52
CA LYS A 120 -5.81 -4.16 9.49
C LYS A 120 -6.53 -4.15 8.15
N VAL A 121 -5.87 -3.65 7.12
CA VAL A 121 -6.29 -3.73 5.72
C VAL A 121 -5.31 -4.58 4.94
N TYR A 122 -5.77 -5.15 3.83
CA TYR A 122 -4.98 -6.10 3.05
C TYR A 122 -4.82 -5.64 1.62
N VAL A 123 -3.59 -5.71 1.13
CA VAL A 123 -3.25 -5.46 -0.27
C VAL A 123 -3.32 -6.79 -1.01
N ASN A 124 -4.38 -7.00 -1.80
CA ASN A 124 -4.48 -8.22 -2.62
C ASN A 124 -3.38 -8.20 -3.69
N LEU A 125 -3.27 -7.09 -4.40
CA LEU A 125 -2.19 -6.83 -5.35
C LEU A 125 -2.12 -5.33 -5.62
N VAL A 126 -0.95 -4.74 -5.48
CA VAL A 126 -0.65 -3.44 -6.05
C VAL A 126 0.57 -3.59 -6.94
N ALA A 127 0.48 -3.07 -8.16
CA ALA A 127 1.60 -3.03 -9.09
C ALA A 127 1.75 -1.63 -9.69
N VAL A 128 2.98 -1.13 -9.70
CA VAL A 128 3.37 0.12 -10.34
C VAL A 128 4.42 -0.20 -11.38
N PHE A 129 4.09 -0.05 -12.66
CA PHE A 129 5.05 -0.15 -13.75
C PHE A 129 5.52 1.24 -14.11
N ILE A 130 6.82 1.46 -14.05
CA ILE A 130 7.47 2.72 -14.36
C ILE A 130 8.34 2.49 -15.59
N LYS A 131 7.96 3.12 -16.69
CA LYS A 131 8.66 3.00 -17.97
C LYS A 131 9.23 4.34 -18.38
N LYS A 132 10.56 4.44 -18.41
CA LYS A 132 11.28 5.61 -18.92
C LYS A 132 11.13 5.68 -20.44
N LYS A 133 10.84 6.88 -20.93
CA LYS A 133 10.86 7.25 -22.34
C LYS A 133 11.82 8.41 -22.51
N THR A 134 12.08 8.80 -23.75
CA THR A 134 13.05 9.84 -24.10
C THR A 134 12.74 11.18 -23.43
N ASP A 135 11.46 11.53 -23.37
CA ASP A 135 10.93 12.83 -22.94
C ASP A 135 10.00 12.74 -21.71
N CYS A 136 9.58 11.53 -21.35
CA CYS A 136 8.59 11.33 -20.29
C CYS A 136 8.81 10.03 -19.50
N VAL A 137 7.99 9.86 -18.46
CA VAL A 137 7.88 8.61 -17.71
C VAL A 137 6.43 8.15 -17.79
N LYS A 138 6.21 6.96 -18.34
CA LYS A 138 4.90 6.31 -18.33
C LYS A 138 4.76 5.52 -17.03
N ILE A 139 3.67 5.77 -16.31
CA ILE A 139 3.30 5.03 -15.10
C ILE A 139 2.01 4.27 -15.39
N THR A 140 2.04 2.96 -15.17
CA THR A 140 0.83 2.11 -15.16
C THR A 140 0.62 1.61 -13.74
N TYR A 141 -0.58 1.85 -13.22
CA TYR A 141 -0.93 1.53 -11.84
C TYR A 141 -2.09 0.53 -11.79
N LEU A 142 -1.91 -0.54 -11.03
CA LEU A 142 -2.91 -1.55 -10.73
C LEU A 142 -3.05 -1.66 -9.22
N SER A 143 -4.29 -1.74 -8.74
CA SER A 143 -4.58 -1.91 -7.31
C SER A 143 -5.80 -2.79 -7.09
N SER A 144 -5.67 -3.74 -6.18
CA SER A 144 -6.76 -4.46 -5.56
C SER A 144 -6.47 -4.55 -4.06
N VAL A 145 -7.42 -4.09 -3.25
CA VAL A 145 -7.31 -4.01 -1.80
C VAL A 145 -8.59 -4.53 -1.16
N SER A 146 -8.44 -5.23 -0.05
CA SER A 146 -9.53 -5.80 0.73
C SER A 146 -9.72 -5.04 2.04
N ASN A 147 -10.93 -5.14 2.60
CA ASN A 147 -11.33 -4.44 3.83
C ASN A 147 -11.24 -2.91 3.75
N ILE A 148 -11.25 -2.36 2.53
CA ILE A 148 -11.31 -0.90 2.27
C ILE A 148 -12.60 -0.25 2.77
N LYS A 149 -13.65 -1.04 3.02
CA LYS A 149 -14.90 -0.59 3.65
C LYS A 149 -14.62 0.11 5.00
N ILE A 150 -13.54 -0.24 5.68
CA ILE A 150 -13.08 0.40 6.92
C ILE A 150 -12.37 1.75 6.66
N LEU A 151 -11.68 1.90 5.51
CA LEU A 151 -10.88 3.09 5.17
C LEU A 151 -11.71 4.27 4.67
N LEU A 152 -12.90 4.00 4.12
CA LEU A 152 -13.72 5.04 3.49
C LEU A 152 -14.54 5.87 4.51
N ASP A 153 -14.34 5.68 5.82
CA ASP A 153 -15.10 6.32 6.91
C ASP A 153 -16.61 6.25 6.67
N LEU A 154 -16.98 5.16 6.04
CA LEU A 154 -18.32 4.95 5.58
C LEU A 154 -19.06 4.38 6.79
N LYS A 155 -19.84 5.27 7.42
CA LYS A 155 -21.21 4.96 7.88
C LYS A 155 -22.06 4.43 6.71
N THR A 156 -21.53 3.56 5.88
CA THR A 156 -22.29 2.91 4.83
C THR A 156 -22.89 1.70 5.47
N SER A 157 -24.15 1.90 5.82
CA SER A 157 -25.16 0.86 5.66
C SER A 157 -24.81 -0.01 4.43
N PRO A 158 -25.00 -1.33 4.51
CA PRO A 158 -24.83 -2.24 3.37
C PRO A 158 -25.51 -1.78 2.07
N ASN A 159 -26.44 -0.82 2.13
CA ASN A 159 -27.18 -0.24 1.02
C ASN A 159 -26.53 0.97 0.34
N THR A 160 -25.21 1.18 0.47
CA THR A 160 -24.60 2.35 -0.19
C THR A 160 -24.53 2.17 -1.69
N PRO A 161 -25.05 3.13 -2.48
CA PRO A 161 -25.02 3.04 -3.93
C PRO A 161 -23.60 2.81 -4.44
N GLN A 162 -23.44 1.79 -5.28
CA GLN A 162 -22.13 1.43 -5.86
C GLN A 162 -21.47 2.61 -6.58
N ASP A 163 -22.27 3.55 -7.09
CA ASP A 163 -21.77 4.73 -7.80
C ASP A 163 -21.02 5.70 -6.89
N ILE A 164 -21.34 5.76 -5.59
CA ILE A 164 -20.58 6.55 -4.61
C ILE A 164 -19.20 5.92 -4.38
N VAL A 165 -19.16 4.58 -4.27
CA VAL A 165 -17.91 3.83 -4.13
C VAL A 165 -17.03 4.02 -5.37
N ARG A 166 -17.62 3.88 -6.57
CA ARG A 166 -16.94 4.10 -7.85
C ARG A 166 -16.41 5.53 -7.98
N LYS A 167 -17.20 6.54 -7.62
CA LYS A 167 -16.80 7.95 -7.67
C LYS A 167 -15.62 8.23 -6.73
N ASN A 168 -15.64 7.67 -5.52
CA ASN A 168 -14.52 7.78 -4.59
C ASN A 168 -13.28 7.10 -5.15
N MET A 169 -13.39 5.88 -5.67
CA MET A 169 -12.29 5.18 -6.35
C MET A 169 -11.72 5.96 -7.54
N ALA A 170 -12.57 6.63 -8.33
CA ALA A 170 -12.12 7.46 -9.44
C ALA A 170 -11.35 8.70 -8.95
N ASN A 171 -11.81 9.37 -7.89
CA ASN A 171 -11.10 10.51 -7.29
C ASN A 171 -9.74 10.10 -6.72
N ILE A 172 -9.70 8.91 -6.12
CA ILE A 172 -8.49 8.24 -5.65
C ILE A 172 -7.52 7.99 -6.82
N MET A 173 -7.99 7.36 -7.90
CA MET A 173 -7.15 7.12 -9.08
C MET A 173 -6.67 8.43 -9.71
N LEU A 174 -7.52 9.46 -9.75
CA LEU A 174 -7.18 10.78 -10.27
C LEU A 174 -6.05 11.43 -9.46
N SER A 175 -5.99 11.16 -8.17
CA SER A 175 -4.94 11.73 -7.34
C SER A 175 -3.55 11.24 -7.76
N ILE A 176 -3.39 10.06 -8.39
CA ILE A 176 -2.12 9.61 -9.00
C ILE A 176 -1.51 10.66 -9.94
N VAL A 177 -2.33 11.48 -10.60
CA VAL A 177 -1.86 12.58 -11.45
C VAL A 177 -1.00 13.58 -10.66
N LYS A 178 -1.23 13.77 -9.35
CA LYS A 178 -0.42 14.67 -8.50
C LYS A 178 1.00 14.12 -8.24
N LEU A 179 1.30 12.87 -8.60
CA LEU A 179 2.69 12.38 -8.60
C LEU A 179 3.58 13.21 -9.52
N LYS A 180 3.03 13.75 -10.62
CA LYS A 180 3.77 14.64 -11.52
C LYS A 180 4.33 15.86 -10.78
N ASP A 181 3.62 16.33 -9.76
CA ASP A 181 3.97 17.54 -9.02
C ASP A 181 5.12 17.29 -8.04
N ILE A 182 5.32 16.04 -7.60
CA ILE A 182 6.49 15.62 -6.80
C ILE A 182 7.78 15.79 -7.60
N PHE A 183 7.73 15.50 -8.90
CA PHE A 183 8.90 15.62 -9.78
C PHE A 183 9.14 17.07 -10.26
N LYS A 184 8.15 17.96 -10.16
CA LYS A 184 8.27 19.39 -10.50
C LYS A 184 8.86 20.24 -9.39
N LYS A 185 8.78 19.80 -8.14
CA LYS A 185 9.44 20.46 -7.00
C LYS A 185 10.92 20.07 -6.99
N LYS A 186 11.71 20.73 -7.83
CA LYS A 186 13.16 20.80 -7.71
C LYS A 186 13.57 22.26 -7.56
#